data_AF-A0A1W6B2G2-F1
#
_entry.id   AF-A0A1W6B2G2-F1
#
_cell.length_a   1.000
_cell.length_b   1.000
_cell.length_c   1.000
_cell.angle_alpha   90.00
_cell.angle_beta   90.00
_cell.angle_gamma   90.00
#
_symmetry.space_group_name_H-M   'P 1'
#
loop_
_entity.id
_entity.type
_entity.pdbx_description
1 polymer ?
#
loop_
_entity_poly.entity_id
_entity_poly.type
_entity_poly.pdbx_seq_one_letter_code
_entity_poly.pdbx_strand_id
1 'polypeptide(L)' 'MLFELLKRTLKNQSDVDELMNLARGNEHSIPMKGIRYKYDAMQKNILTTKDIDDLDTLMHFYGHDSYV' A
#
# COMPACT_ATOMS: atom_id res chain seq x y z
N MET A 1 -9.59 2.61 1.84
CA MET A 1 -9.21 1.82 0.65
C MET A 1 -7.90 1.06 0.87
N LEU A 2 -6.80 1.75 1.18
CA LEU A 2 -5.50 1.11 1.43
C LEU A 2 -5.56 -0.02 2.48
N PHE A 3 -6.09 0.23 3.68
CA PHE A 3 -6.14 -0.78 4.75
C PHE A 3 -6.82 -2.10 4.33
N GLU A 4 -7.99 -2.00 3.69
CA GLU A 4 -8.75 -3.19 3.24
C GLU A 4 -8.01 -3.95 2.13
N LEU A 5 -7.35 -3.22 1.23
CA LEU A 5 -6.49 -3.82 0.21
C LEU A 5 -5.33 -4.58 0.86
N LEU A 6 -4.61 -3.97 1.80
CA LEU A 6 -3.51 -4.62 2.49
C LEU A 6 -3.98 -5.87 3.26
N LYS A 7 -5.09 -5.77 3.97
CA LYS A 7 -5.64 -6.87 4.78
C LYS A 7 -6.05 -8.08 3.95
N ARG A 8 -6.57 -7.87 2.73
CA ARG A 8 -6.98 -8.97 1.85
C ARG A 8 -5.83 -9.54 1.02
N THR A 9 -4.83 -8.72 0.67
CA THR A 9 -3.73 -9.16 -0.21
C THR A 9 -2.51 -9.66 0.53
N LEU A 10 -2.24 -9.22 1.76
CA LEU A 10 -1.10 -9.69 2.56
C LEU A 10 -1.46 -10.89 3.43
N LYS A 11 -0.49 -11.81 3.60
CA LYS A 11 -0.68 -13.01 4.45
C LYS A 11 -0.47 -12.73 5.93
N ASN A 12 0.42 -11.80 6.27
CA ASN A 12 0.81 -11.55 7.66
C ASN A 12 0.22 -10.23 8.14
N GLN A 13 -0.41 -10.24 9.32
CA GLN A 13 -0.93 -9.02 9.94
C GLN A 13 0.19 -8.02 10.27
N SER A 14 1.39 -8.49 10.61
CA SER A 14 2.55 -7.63 10.87
C SER A 14 2.91 -6.75 9.66
N ASP A 15 2.77 -7.29 8.45
CA ASP A 15 3.07 -6.57 7.21
C ASP A 15 2.03 -5.47 6.96
N VAL A 16 0.76 -5.75 7.29
CA VAL A 16 -0.33 -4.75 7.26
C VAL A 16 -0.04 -3.63 8.25
N ASP A 17 0.33 -3.97 9.48
CA ASP A 17 0.60 -3.01 10.55
C ASP A 17 1.80 -2.12 10.21
N GLU A 18 2.88 -2.69 9.64
CA GLU A 18 4.04 -1.93 9.16
C GLU A 18 3.64 -0.89 8.11
N LEU A 19 2.91 -1.31 7.08
CA LEU A 19 2.52 -0.41 5.99
C LEU A 19 1.50 0.63 6.44
N MET A 20 0.61 0.30 7.38
CA MET A 20 -0.32 1.27 7.98
C MET A 20 0.38 2.29 8.87
N ASN A 21 1.44 1.89 9.57
CA ASN A 21 2.27 2.83 10.33
C ASN A 21 2.99 3.82 9.40
N LEU A 22 3.50 3.35 8.25
CA LEU A 22 4.08 4.23 7.23
C LEU A 22 3.05 5.18 6.62
N ALA A 23 1.83 4.70 6.36
CA ALA A 23 0.75 5.51 5.84
C ALA A 23 0.33 6.63 6.81
N ARG A 24 0.37 6.36 8.13
CA ARG A 24 -0.02 7.30 9.18
C ARG A 24 1.09 8.26 9.59
N GLY A 25 2.36 7.88 9.39
CA GLY A 25 3.52 8.67 9.80
C GLY A 25 3.81 9.89 8.92
N ASN A 26 3.06 10.10 7.83
CA ASN A 26 3.25 11.22 6.92
C ASN A 26 2.06 12.17 6.98
N GLU A 27 2.28 13.36 7.53
CA GLU A 27 1.23 14.37 7.79
C GLU A 27 0.64 14.98 6.50
N HIS A 28 1.35 14.88 5.37
CA HIS A 28 1.00 15.60 4.14
C HIS A 28 0.39 14.71 3.07
N SER A 29 0.83 13.46 2.96
CA SER A 29 0.29 12.51 1.98
C SER A 29 0.68 11.08 2.32
N ILE A 30 -0.14 10.12 1.92
CA ILE A 30 0.20 8.71 2.01
C ILE A 30 1.41 8.47 1.09
N PRO A 31 2.56 7.99 1.60
CA PRO A 31 3.76 7.78 0.80
C PRO A 31 3.63 6.49 -0.05
N MET A 32 2.70 6.47 -1.00
CA MET A 32 2.33 5.24 -1.72
C MET A 32 3.48 4.64 -2.52
N LYS A 33 4.46 5.44 -3.00
CA LYS A 33 5.70 4.89 -3.60
C LYS A 33 6.47 4.02 -2.62
N GLY A 34 6.66 4.50 -1.38
CA GLY A 34 7.36 3.75 -0.34
C GLY A 34 6.57 2.53 0.15
N ILE A 35 5.24 2.68 0.28
CA ILE A 35 4.35 1.57 0.62
C ILE A 35 4.38 0.50 -0.48
N ARG A 36 4.32 0.89 -1.76
CA ARG A 36 4.37 -0.05 -2.89
C ARG A 36 5.69 -0.80 -2.94
N TYR A 37 6.82 -0.11 -2.76
CA TYR A 37 8.14 -0.73 -2.72
C TYR A 37 8.24 -1.83 -1.66
N LYS A 38 7.77 -1.55 -0.43
CA LYS A 38 7.75 -2.55 0.66
C LYS A 38 6.74 -3.66 0.41
N TYR A 39 5.54 -3.29 -0.01
CA TYR A 39 4.48 -4.23 -0.36
C TYR A 39 4.95 -5.26 -1.38
N ASP A 40 5.67 -4.86 -2.42
CA ASP A 40 6.17 -5.76 -3.47
C ASP A 40 7.12 -6.83 -2.92
N ALA A 41 7.86 -6.56 -1.84
CA ALA A 41 8.73 -7.52 -1.16
C ALA A 41 8.00 -8.47 -0.18
N MET A 42 6.76 -8.16 0.21
CA MET A 42 6.00 -8.92 1.23
C MET A 42 5.30 -10.16 0.66
N GLN A 43 4.95 -11.10 1.54
CA GLN A 43 4.24 -12.32 1.14
C GLN A 43 2.75 -12.02 0.92
N LYS A 44 2.26 -12.35 -0.28
CA LYS A 44 0.89 -12.02 -0.72
C LYS A 44 0.06 -13.27 -0.97
N ASN A 45 -1.25 -13.11 -0.86
CA ASN A 45 -2.23 -14.01 -1.47
C ASN A 45 -2.22 -13.86 -3.01
N ILE A 46 -2.92 -14.76 -3.70
CA ILE A 46 -3.14 -14.60 -5.15
C ILE A 46 -3.97 -13.32 -5.34
N LEU A 47 -3.44 -12.40 -6.13
CA LEU A 47 -4.10 -11.12 -6.42
C LEU A 47 -5.18 -11.32 -7.48
N THR A 48 -6.34 -10.73 -7.25
CA THR A 48 -7.41 -10.58 -8.25
C THR A 48 -7.14 -9.37 -9.14
N THR A 49 -7.80 -9.29 -10.29
CA THR A 49 -7.76 -8.08 -11.14
C THR A 49 -8.15 -6.82 -10.37
N LYS A 50 -9.14 -6.92 -9.49
CA LYS A 50 -9.58 -5.81 -8.64
C LYS A 50 -8.50 -5.37 -7.65
N ASP A 51 -7.67 -6.28 -7.15
CA ASP A 51 -6.54 -5.93 -6.28
C ASP A 51 -5.51 -5.07 -7.02
N ILE A 52 -5.25 -5.42 -8.27
CA ILE A 52 -4.33 -4.70 -9.14
C ILE A 52 -4.92 -3.31 -9.46
N ASP A 53 -6.20 -3.24 -9.85
CA ASP A 53 -6.87 -1.97 -10.13
C ASP A 53 -6.93 -1.05 -8.91
N ASP A 54 -7.22 -1.58 -7.72
CA ASP A 54 -7.24 -0.82 -6.48
C ASP A 54 -5.82 -0.33 -6.12
N LEU A 55 -4.77 -1.13 -6.35
CA LEU A 55 -3.35 -0.73 -6.18
C LEU A 55 -2.98 0.41 -7.14
N ASP A 56 -3.33 0.29 -8.41
CA ASP A 56 -3.00 1.27 -9.44
C ASP A 56 -3.77 2.57 -9.21
N THR A 57 -5.01 2.49 -8.74
CA THR A 57 -5.79 3.66 -8.30
C THR A 57 -5.10 4.38 -7.14
N LEU A 58 -4.60 3.64 -6.13
CA LEU A 58 -3.85 4.27 -5.03
C LEU A 58 -2.55 4.90 -5.51
N MET A 59 -1.84 4.27 -6.45
CA MET A 59 -0.63 4.83 -7.05
C MET A 59 -0.93 6.08 -7.88
N HIS A 60 -2.05 6.13 -8.58
CA HIS A 60 -2.44 7.31 -9.35
C HIS A 60 -2.69 8.53 -8.46
N PHE A 61 -3.42 8.36 -7.35
CA PHE A 61 -3.78 9.49 -6.48
C PHE A 61 -2.68 9.89 -5.48
N TYR A 62 -1.91 8.93 -4.98
CA TYR A 62 -0.96 9.16 -3.87
C TYR A 62 0.49 8.80 -4.23
N GLY A 63 0.72 8.29 -5.44
CA GLY A 63 2.06 7.96 -5.94
C GLY A 63 2.75 9.13 -6.65
N HIS A 64 2.16 10.33 -6.69
CA HIS A 64 2.87 11.53 -7.10
C HIS A 64 3.70 12.08 -5.93
N ASP A 65 4.97 12.39 -6.23
CA ASP A 65 6.01 12.71 -5.27
C ASP A 65 5.57 13.76 -4.24
N SER A 66 5.59 13.35 -2.97
CA SER A 66 5.81 14.29 -1.86
C SER A 66 7.29 14.69 -1.94
N TYR A 67 7.53 15.78 -2.69
CA TYR A 67 8.74 16.61 -2.80
C TYR A 67 10.13 15.93 -2.63
N VAL A 68 10.88 15.92 -3.74
CA VAL A 68 12.36 15.97 -3.72
C VAL A 68 12.82 17.24 -3.02
#